data_AF-A0A943PUJ3-F1
#
_entry.id   AF-A0A943PUJ3-F1
#
_cell.length_a   1.000
_cell.length_b   1.000
_cell.length_c   1.000
_cell.angle_alpha   90.00
_cell.angle_beta   90.00
_cell.angle_gamma   90.00
#
_symmetry.space_group_name_H-M   'P 1'
#
loop_
_entity.id
_entity.type
_entity.pdbx_description
1 polymer ?
#
loop_
_entity_poly.entity_id
_entity_poly.type
_entity_poly.pdbx_seq_one_letter_code
_entity_poly.pdbx_strand_id
1 'polypeptide(L)'
;MYFMNFKSAIDKTEKMVADFKPFTYKEINTDIDRIYRFVQREKANNPNMKDFNIYNLLNTYNSRLKTVSFYNEHTLNQVTAYNACLFLLKNSKKYNEITTYIEKNNLSSDRDFFMHTNSFDENLTNLLLFMRHLYPKVESEIRKNYGPIFDRILDLDKSRQEKYSMAEKMLARLPLIQRKRYLDAFELLLDGIPAYMRTYLDYTESSIREDLIQSNTELVSLFDSMGYLDEWLETANNQFDEIGLSELKQDKSAIKTGLSPEVQKTLSTVDLLGINIMYTNRALHILNSYSRAMYAISEFNLEPLLLNSSEAPKLENENLKNVLIKMELFYYPTEAYYTENETKIEELTRSGELILDDDNSNRRYYSMAPLEEELKKSYGKEYEEYFSKRLPASKNDVGEDMVRFSQFANAIHRLKSSKNRIALSLYSFLELNDNQKRNYGIVVDRISKDGTFGEVKHFVDFAVDINSMFPVNVHLPQNIFSDFAKEYFKSPIVPIYAGSDDWNMPNGRRVKSHIMVPWNKKTKKTIKQVSKNNKAYSQKVVDHFRFLSDENCVPMHFKKTPKDKQIHKTYINLDTNSILERTKEGIFIKVLPQGQGDDERFDR
;
A
#
# COMPACT_ATOMS: atom_id res chain seq x y z
N MET A 1 -12.55 17.13 -19.59
CA MET A 1 -12.04 16.31 -20.73
C MET A 1 -12.06 17.01 -22.09
N TYR A 2 -10.93 17.02 -22.80
CA TYR A 2 -10.87 17.23 -24.25
C TYR A 2 -10.49 15.89 -24.90
N PHE A 3 -11.39 15.31 -25.69
CA PHE A 3 -11.12 14.08 -26.42
C PHE A 3 -10.30 14.35 -27.68
N MET A 4 -9.28 13.54 -27.94
CA MET A 4 -8.62 13.52 -29.26
C MET A 4 -9.65 13.11 -30.32
N ASN A 5 -9.47 13.40 -31.60
CA ASN A 5 -10.32 12.74 -32.61
C ASN A 5 -9.95 11.25 -32.74
N PHE A 6 -10.86 10.41 -33.26
CA PHE A 6 -10.65 8.95 -33.33
C PHE A 6 -9.34 8.58 -34.03
N LYS A 7 -9.03 9.24 -35.16
CA LYS A 7 -7.81 8.98 -35.93
C LYS A 7 -6.53 9.20 -35.10
N SER A 8 -6.45 10.32 -34.40
CA SER A 8 -5.30 10.62 -33.53
C SER A 8 -5.21 9.64 -32.35
N ALA A 9 -6.35 9.23 -31.79
CA ALA A 9 -6.39 8.27 -30.70
C ALA A 9 -5.90 6.89 -31.15
N ILE A 10 -6.40 6.40 -32.29
CA ILE A 10 -6.05 5.07 -32.80
C ILE A 10 -4.60 5.01 -33.29
N ASP A 11 -4.09 6.05 -33.98
CA ASP A 11 -2.69 6.12 -34.42
C ASP A 11 -1.72 6.05 -33.22
N LYS A 12 -2.06 6.75 -32.13
CA LYS A 12 -1.30 6.71 -30.88
C LYS A 12 -1.34 5.32 -30.26
N THR A 13 -2.51 4.70 -30.21
CA THR A 13 -2.69 3.38 -29.62
C THR A 13 -1.98 2.28 -30.41
N GLU A 14 -2.07 2.29 -31.74
CA GLU A 14 -1.34 1.35 -32.60
C GLU A 14 0.16 1.46 -32.37
N LYS A 15 0.70 2.68 -32.24
CA LYS A 15 2.12 2.90 -31.93
C LYS A 15 2.49 2.33 -30.55
N MET A 16 1.67 2.58 -29.52
CA MET A 16 1.90 2.03 -28.18
C MET A 16 1.89 0.50 -28.16
N VAL A 17 0.93 -0.11 -28.86
CA VAL A 17 0.83 -1.57 -28.94
C VAL A 17 1.96 -2.15 -29.78
N ALA A 18 2.45 -1.45 -30.81
CA ALA A 18 3.62 -1.88 -31.58
C ALA A 18 4.90 -1.95 -30.75
N ASP A 19 5.02 -1.13 -29.70
CA ASP A 19 6.14 -1.17 -28.75
C ASP A 19 6.04 -2.37 -27.78
N PHE A 20 4.89 -3.06 -27.71
CA PHE A 20 4.77 -4.28 -26.91
C PHE A 20 5.55 -5.40 -27.58
N LYS A 21 6.28 -6.16 -26.76
CA LYS A 21 7.03 -7.30 -27.27
C LYS A 21 6.06 -8.42 -27.66
N PRO A 22 6.32 -9.20 -28.75
CA PRO A 22 5.41 -10.27 -29.17
C PRO A 22 5.08 -11.31 -28.09
N PHE A 23 5.92 -11.47 -27.07
CA PHE A 23 5.62 -12.33 -25.93
C PHE A 23 4.50 -11.79 -25.03
N THR A 24 4.34 -10.46 -24.92
CA THR A 24 3.31 -9.82 -24.10
C THR A 24 1.90 -10.16 -24.61
N TYR A 25 1.75 -10.36 -25.92
CA TYR A 25 0.49 -10.85 -26.50
C TYR A 25 0.23 -12.29 -26.08
N LYS A 26 1.27 -13.14 -26.14
CA LYS A 26 1.20 -14.56 -25.77
C LYS A 26 0.92 -14.78 -24.28
N GLU A 27 1.22 -13.80 -23.42
CA GLU A 27 0.83 -13.83 -22.01
C GLU A 27 -0.70 -13.88 -21.84
N ILE A 28 -1.48 -13.25 -22.72
CA ILE A 28 -2.96 -13.32 -22.68
C ILE A 28 -3.44 -14.77 -22.84
N ASN A 29 -2.88 -15.53 -23.79
CA ASN A 29 -3.19 -16.96 -23.93
C ASN A 29 -2.74 -17.78 -22.72
N THR A 30 -1.66 -17.38 -22.06
CA THR A 30 -1.20 -18.02 -20.81
C THR A 30 -2.20 -17.78 -19.68
N ASP A 31 -2.76 -16.58 -19.58
CA ASP A 31 -3.78 -16.24 -18.60
C ASP A 31 -5.13 -16.88 -18.91
N ILE A 32 -5.52 -17.00 -20.18
CA ILE A 32 -6.69 -17.78 -20.60
C ILE A 32 -6.53 -19.25 -20.19
N ASP A 33 -5.35 -19.84 -20.38
CA ASP A 33 -5.06 -21.20 -19.91
C ASP A 33 -5.13 -21.33 -18.38
N ARG A 34 -4.65 -20.34 -17.62
CA ARG A 34 -4.83 -20.31 -16.16
C ARG A 34 -6.31 -20.28 -15.77
N ILE A 35 -7.11 -19.43 -16.41
CA ILE A 35 -8.56 -19.34 -16.18
C ILE A 35 -9.24 -20.66 -16.55
N TYR A 36 -8.88 -21.26 -17.68
CA TYR A 36 -9.37 -22.57 -18.10
C TYR A 36 -9.11 -23.63 -17.02
N ARG A 37 -7.85 -23.76 -16.55
CA ARG A 37 -7.49 -24.71 -15.49
C ARG A 37 -8.29 -24.47 -14.21
N PHE A 38 -8.51 -23.20 -13.85
CA PHE A 38 -9.35 -22.85 -12.70
C PHE A 38 -10.80 -23.32 -12.90
N VAL A 39 -11.43 -23.02 -14.05
CA VAL A 39 -12.79 -23.46 -14.38
C VAL A 39 -12.89 -24.99 -14.37
N GLN A 40 -11.92 -25.70 -14.93
CA GLN A 40 -11.91 -27.16 -14.95
C GLN A 40 -11.78 -27.78 -13.54
N ARG A 41 -10.97 -27.18 -12.66
CA ARG A 41 -10.93 -27.60 -11.24
C ARG A 41 -12.27 -27.41 -10.55
N GLU A 42 -12.93 -26.28 -10.77
CA GLU A 42 -14.24 -26.02 -10.17
C GLU A 42 -15.34 -26.91 -10.76
N LYS A 43 -15.28 -27.23 -12.06
CA LYS A 43 -16.16 -28.23 -12.71
C LYS A 43 -15.95 -29.63 -12.13
N ALA A 44 -14.72 -30.02 -11.82
CA ALA A 44 -14.45 -31.29 -11.16
C ALA A 44 -15.11 -31.37 -9.76
N ASN A 45 -15.13 -30.25 -9.03
CA ASN A 45 -15.80 -30.13 -7.73
C ASN A 45 -17.34 -30.01 -7.86
N ASN A 46 -17.83 -29.48 -8.98
CA ASN A 46 -19.24 -29.33 -9.29
C ASN A 46 -19.56 -29.76 -10.74
N PRO A 47 -19.79 -31.07 -10.99
CA PRO A 47 -19.95 -31.61 -12.35
C PRO A 47 -21.14 -31.03 -13.14
N ASN A 48 -22.14 -30.46 -12.44
CA ASN A 48 -23.34 -29.89 -13.04
C ASN A 48 -23.20 -28.39 -13.40
N MET A 49 -21.98 -27.86 -13.36
CA MET A 49 -21.68 -26.47 -13.70
C MET A 49 -22.13 -26.15 -15.14
N LYS A 50 -22.91 -25.08 -15.32
CA LYS A 50 -23.36 -24.53 -16.61
C LYS A 50 -22.67 -23.20 -16.91
N ASP A 51 -22.85 -22.67 -18.12
CA ASP A 51 -22.23 -21.40 -18.55
C ASP A 51 -22.51 -20.23 -17.57
N PHE A 52 -23.75 -20.12 -17.07
CA PHE A 52 -24.10 -19.10 -16.05
C PHE A 52 -23.27 -19.23 -14.76
N ASN A 53 -22.90 -20.45 -14.37
CA ASN A 53 -22.06 -20.67 -13.20
C ASN A 53 -20.62 -20.18 -13.44
N ILE A 54 -20.10 -20.23 -14.67
CA ILE A 54 -18.80 -19.66 -15.03
C ILE A 54 -18.83 -18.14 -14.91
N TYR A 55 -19.85 -17.49 -15.48
CA TYR A 55 -20.00 -16.04 -15.34
C TYR A 55 -20.01 -15.61 -13.88
N ASN A 56 -20.75 -16.30 -13.02
CA ASN A 56 -20.77 -16.03 -11.59
C ASN A 56 -19.43 -16.31 -10.91
N LEU A 57 -18.73 -17.37 -11.29
CA LEU A 57 -17.41 -17.70 -10.75
C LEU A 57 -16.38 -16.60 -11.06
N LEU A 58 -16.31 -16.18 -12.32
CA LEU A 58 -15.38 -15.15 -12.79
C LEU A 58 -15.75 -13.76 -12.25
N ASN A 59 -17.04 -13.47 -12.05
CA ASN A 59 -17.52 -12.25 -11.38
C ASN A 59 -17.26 -12.28 -9.87
N THR A 60 -17.33 -13.44 -9.23
CA THR A 60 -17.00 -13.60 -7.80
C THR A 60 -15.53 -13.26 -7.56
N TYR A 61 -14.63 -13.70 -8.44
CA TYR A 61 -13.22 -13.31 -8.38
C TYR A 61 -13.04 -11.78 -8.42
N ASN A 62 -13.72 -11.11 -9.36
CA ASN A 62 -13.69 -9.64 -9.45
C ASN A 62 -14.27 -8.98 -8.19
N SER A 63 -15.37 -9.52 -7.64
CA SER A 63 -15.98 -9.01 -6.40
C SER A 63 -15.05 -9.15 -5.18
N ARG A 64 -14.29 -10.24 -5.09
CA ARG A 64 -13.29 -10.43 -4.03
C ARG A 64 -12.15 -9.41 -4.11
N LEU A 65 -11.66 -9.10 -5.32
CA LEU A 65 -10.66 -8.04 -5.52
C LEU A 65 -11.19 -6.65 -5.16
N LYS A 66 -12.45 -6.36 -5.50
CA LYS A 66 -13.12 -5.12 -5.07
C LYS A 66 -13.18 -5.02 -3.54
N THR A 67 -13.46 -6.14 -2.87
CA THR A 67 -13.49 -6.23 -1.40
C THR A 67 -12.14 -5.89 -0.78
N VAL A 68 -11.05 -6.44 -1.33
CA VAL A 68 -9.69 -6.13 -0.88
C VAL A 68 -9.34 -4.66 -1.07
N SER A 69 -9.72 -4.08 -2.23
CA SER A 69 -9.49 -2.66 -2.51
C SER A 69 -10.17 -1.78 -1.45
N PHE A 70 -11.38 -2.15 -1.03
CA PHE A 70 -12.10 -1.46 0.04
C PHE A 70 -11.38 -1.54 1.40
N TYR A 71 -10.91 -2.72 1.81
CA TYR A 71 -10.14 -2.85 3.06
C TYR A 71 -8.90 -1.95 3.04
N ASN A 72 -8.25 -1.84 1.90
CA ASN A 72 -7.06 -1.00 1.72
C ASN A 72 -7.39 0.51 1.75
N GLU A 73 -8.51 0.94 1.16
CA GLU A 73 -9.02 2.32 1.28
C GLU A 73 -9.38 2.68 2.73
N HIS A 74 -10.05 1.77 3.44
CA HIS A 74 -10.39 1.99 4.85
C HIS A 74 -9.13 2.04 5.73
N THR A 75 -8.21 1.09 5.54
CA THR A 75 -6.90 1.07 6.22
C THR A 75 -6.16 2.39 6.01
N LEU A 76 -6.18 2.94 4.79
CA LEU A 76 -5.54 4.22 4.49
C LEU A 76 -6.13 5.39 5.29
N ASN A 77 -7.46 5.49 5.39
CA ASN A 77 -8.12 6.50 6.21
C ASN A 77 -7.65 6.41 7.67
N GLN A 78 -7.61 5.19 8.20
CA GLN A 78 -7.23 4.95 9.58
C GLN A 78 -5.75 5.23 9.84
N VAL A 79 -4.84 4.81 8.96
CA VAL A 79 -3.41 5.09 9.10
C VAL A 79 -3.15 6.60 9.01
N THR A 80 -3.88 7.31 8.14
CA THR A 80 -3.78 8.77 8.07
C THR A 80 -4.26 9.45 9.35
N ALA A 81 -5.40 9.02 9.89
CA ALA A 81 -5.92 9.51 11.17
C ALA A 81 -4.94 9.23 12.32
N TYR A 82 -4.38 8.02 12.37
CA TYR A 82 -3.36 7.62 13.34
C TYR A 82 -2.13 8.53 13.26
N ASN A 83 -1.59 8.75 12.05
CA ASN A 83 -0.41 9.57 11.86
C ASN A 83 -0.68 11.05 12.19
N ALA A 84 -1.87 11.56 11.86
CA ALA A 84 -2.30 12.91 12.23
C ALA A 84 -2.40 13.08 13.76
N CYS A 85 -3.02 12.11 14.47
CA CYS A 85 -3.07 12.09 15.93
C CYS A 85 -1.66 12.11 16.53
N LEU A 86 -0.80 11.20 16.07
CA LEU A 86 0.56 11.07 16.56
C LEU A 86 1.36 12.35 16.35
N PHE A 87 1.21 12.98 15.19
CA PHE A 87 1.87 14.24 14.87
C PHE A 87 1.40 15.38 15.79
N LEU A 88 0.09 15.57 15.97
CA LEU A 88 -0.45 16.65 16.82
C LEU A 88 -0.08 16.46 18.29
N LEU A 89 -0.07 15.22 18.78
CA LEU A 89 0.36 14.90 20.14
C LEU A 89 1.84 15.20 20.39
N LYS A 90 2.69 15.07 19.36
CA LYS A 90 4.12 15.44 19.43
C LYS A 90 4.38 16.93 19.19
N ASN A 91 3.45 17.64 18.57
CA ASN A 91 3.61 19.04 18.13
C ASN A 91 2.51 19.95 18.72
N SER A 92 2.57 20.22 20.02
CA SER A 92 1.58 21.03 20.74
C SER A 92 1.37 22.43 20.15
N LYS A 93 2.42 23.05 19.59
CA LYS A 93 2.32 24.35 18.90
C LYS A 93 1.37 24.28 17.71
N LYS A 94 1.50 23.24 16.87
CA LYS A 94 0.65 23.08 15.68
C LYS A 94 -0.79 22.70 16.07
N TYR A 95 -0.96 21.90 17.11
CA TYR A 95 -2.28 21.64 17.70
C TYR A 95 -2.98 22.96 18.06
N ASN A 96 -2.33 23.82 18.86
CA ASN A 96 -2.89 25.10 19.28
C ASN A 96 -3.19 26.03 18.10
N GLU A 97 -2.30 26.10 17.11
CA GLU A 97 -2.49 26.89 15.88
C GLU A 97 -3.78 26.50 15.16
N ILE A 98 -4.00 25.21 14.94
CA ILE A 98 -5.21 24.72 14.25
C ILE A 98 -6.45 24.91 15.12
N THR A 99 -6.36 24.69 16.45
CA THR A 99 -7.47 24.96 17.37
C THR A 99 -7.92 26.43 17.29
N THR A 100 -6.98 27.37 17.33
CA THR A 100 -7.27 28.81 17.19
C THR A 100 -7.85 29.13 15.81
N TYR A 101 -7.34 28.52 14.74
CA TYR A 101 -7.87 28.70 13.40
C TYR A 101 -9.34 28.22 13.28
N ILE A 102 -9.65 27.03 13.81
CA ILE A 102 -11.02 26.47 13.84
C ILE A 102 -11.97 27.42 14.58
N GLU A 103 -11.56 27.90 15.75
CA GLU A 103 -12.39 28.79 16.59
C GLU A 103 -12.61 30.15 15.94
N LYS A 104 -11.55 30.77 15.41
CA LYS A 104 -11.64 32.08 14.76
C LYS A 104 -12.55 32.07 13.54
N ASN A 105 -12.61 30.95 12.82
CA ASN A 105 -13.40 30.81 11.60
C ASN A 105 -14.74 30.08 11.82
N ASN A 106 -15.11 29.76 13.07
CA ASN A 106 -16.32 29.01 13.42
C ASN A 106 -16.49 27.72 12.60
N LEU A 107 -15.40 26.99 12.37
CA LEU A 107 -15.44 25.75 11.61
C LEU A 107 -16.01 24.62 12.49
N SER A 108 -16.86 23.79 11.90
CA SER A 108 -17.41 22.59 12.52
C SER A 108 -17.50 21.45 11.51
N SER A 109 -17.61 20.23 12.03
CA SER A 109 -17.92 19.04 11.23
C SER A 109 -19.11 18.36 11.88
N ASP A 110 -20.04 17.88 11.07
CA ASP A 110 -21.16 17.01 11.46
C ASP A 110 -20.86 15.53 11.22
N ARG A 111 -19.70 15.23 10.62
CA ARG A 111 -19.32 13.87 10.26
C ARG A 111 -18.88 13.05 11.46
N ASP A 112 -19.47 11.86 11.57
CA ASP A 112 -19.10 10.83 12.55
C ASP A 112 -17.91 9.96 12.07
N PHE A 113 -17.21 10.34 11.00
CA PHE A 113 -16.05 9.60 10.48
C PHE A 113 -14.96 10.51 9.91
N PHE A 114 -13.71 10.07 10.00
CA PHE A 114 -12.56 10.73 9.39
C PHE A 114 -12.42 10.33 7.91
N MET A 115 -12.18 11.32 7.05
CA MET A 115 -11.75 11.09 5.67
C MET A 115 -10.41 11.76 5.44
N HIS A 116 -9.47 11.01 4.89
CA HIS A 116 -8.23 11.60 4.41
C HIS A 116 -8.47 12.46 3.16
N THR A 117 -7.57 13.40 2.97
CA THR A 117 -7.38 14.23 1.79
C THR A 117 -5.93 14.10 1.35
N ASN A 118 -5.60 14.66 0.18
CA ASN A 118 -4.21 14.72 -0.25
C ASN A 118 -3.37 15.72 0.57
N SER A 119 -4.01 16.64 1.31
CA SER A 119 -3.32 17.65 2.11
C SER A 119 -3.11 17.24 3.57
N PHE A 120 -1.86 17.28 4.02
CA PHE A 120 -1.56 16.94 5.41
C PHE A 120 -2.15 17.97 6.38
N ASP A 121 -2.01 19.27 6.11
CA ASP A 121 -2.56 20.32 6.96
C ASP A 121 -4.11 20.25 7.00
N GLU A 122 -4.76 19.90 5.89
CA GLU A 122 -6.20 19.59 5.87
C GLU A 122 -6.53 18.36 6.70
N ASN A 123 -5.75 17.28 6.61
CA ASN A 123 -5.94 16.08 7.43
C ASN A 123 -5.82 16.37 8.93
N LEU A 124 -4.88 17.23 9.35
CA LEU A 124 -4.76 17.67 10.74
C LEU A 124 -6.00 18.46 11.19
N THR A 125 -6.50 19.35 10.33
CA THR A 125 -7.69 20.15 10.60
C THR A 125 -8.96 19.30 10.68
N ASN A 126 -9.16 18.40 9.70
CA ASN A 126 -10.27 17.46 9.66
C ASN A 126 -10.27 16.53 10.87
N LEU A 127 -9.10 16.07 11.31
CA LEU A 127 -8.98 15.27 12.52
C LEU A 127 -9.47 16.06 13.75
N LEU A 128 -9.03 17.31 13.92
CA LEU A 128 -9.47 18.12 15.06
C LEU A 128 -10.95 18.47 15.02
N LEU A 129 -11.51 18.74 13.83
CA LEU A 129 -12.96 18.91 13.67
C LEU A 129 -13.73 17.64 14.05
N PHE A 130 -13.28 16.49 13.58
CA PHE A 130 -13.83 15.18 13.94
C PHE A 130 -13.75 14.91 15.46
N MET A 131 -12.62 15.20 16.09
CA MET A 131 -12.45 15.05 17.54
C MET A 131 -13.35 16.01 18.32
N ARG A 132 -13.50 17.26 17.89
CA ARG A 132 -14.39 18.26 18.51
C ARG A 132 -15.87 17.88 18.39
N HIS A 133 -16.25 17.18 17.32
CA HIS A 133 -17.60 16.66 17.14
C HIS A 133 -17.91 15.50 18.08
N LEU A 134 -16.98 14.55 18.23
CA LEU A 134 -17.20 13.34 19.04
C LEU A 134 -16.94 13.53 20.54
N TYR A 135 -15.90 14.28 20.90
CA TYR A 135 -15.44 14.39 22.29
C TYR A 135 -16.53 14.87 23.27
N PRO A 136 -17.42 15.84 22.95
CA PRO A 136 -18.48 16.25 23.88
C PRO A 136 -19.41 15.10 24.32
N LYS A 137 -19.72 14.15 23.42
CA LYS A 137 -20.51 12.96 23.75
C LYS A 137 -19.74 12.06 24.73
N VAL A 138 -18.46 11.84 24.45
CA VAL A 138 -17.54 11.05 25.30
C VAL A 138 -17.35 11.69 26.67
N GLU A 139 -17.08 13.00 26.74
CA GLU A 139 -16.92 13.74 27.98
C GLU A 139 -18.18 13.64 28.86
N SER A 140 -19.36 13.83 28.26
CA SER A 140 -20.63 13.76 28.98
C SER A 140 -20.84 12.38 29.64
N GLU A 141 -20.56 11.30 28.91
CA GLU A 141 -20.64 9.94 29.46
C GLU A 141 -19.61 9.69 30.57
N ILE A 142 -18.36 10.14 30.38
CA ILE A 142 -17.31 9.98 31.39
C ILE A 142 -17.63 10.81 32.64
N ARG A 143 -18.06 12.06 32.48
CA ARG A 143 -18.43 12.94 33.58
C ARG A 143 -19.61 12.38 34.36
N LYS A 144 -20.61 11.79 33.70
CA LYS A 144 -21.72 11.09 34.36
C LYS A 144 -21.27 9.92 35.23
N ASN A 145 -20.32 9.12 34.74
CA ASN A 145 -19.90 7.87 35.40
C ASN A 145 -18.77 8.06 36.42
N TYR A 146 -17.89 9.04 36.20
CA TYR A 146 -16.63 9.22 36.94
C TYR A 146 -16.45 10.63 37.51
N GLY A 147 -17.14 11.64 36.96
CA GLY A 147 -17.02 13.05 37.37
C GLY A 147 -17.17 13.27 38.88
N PRO A 148 -18.23 12.75 39.54
CA PRO A 148 -18.44 12.97 40.98
C PRO A 148 -17.28 12.56 41.88
N ILE A 149 -16.42 11.65 41.42
CA ILE A 149 -15.23 11.19 42.14
C ILE A 149 -14.06 12.16 41.98
N PHE A 150 -13.98 12.85 40.83
CA PHE A 150 -12.84 13.68 40.45
C PHE A 150 -13.10 15.19 40.43
N ASP A 151 -14.35 15.66 40.44
CA ASP A 151 -14.69 17.08 40.30
C ASP A 151 -13.89 17.97 41.26
N ARG A 152 -13.78 17.54 42.53
CA ARG A 152 -12.99 18.23 43.56
C ARG A 152 -11.49 18.36 43.26
N ILE A 153 -10.94 17.48 42.43
CA ILE A 153 -9.53 17.53 41.98
C ILE A 153 -9.41 18.34 40.69
N LEU A 154 -10.36 18.17 39.77
CA LEU A 154 -10.40 18.86 38.48
C LEU A 154 -10.52 20.38 38.65
N ASP A 155 -11.31 20.84 39.61
CA ASP A 155 -11.58 22.27 39.85
C ASP A 155 -10.46 23.01 40.60
N LEU A 156 -9.42 22.30 41.07
CA LEU A 156 -8.32 22.94 41.79
C LEU A 156 -7.47 23.81 40.86
N ASP A 157 -7.00 24.96 41.34
CA ASP A 157 -5.96 25.72 40.66
C ASP A 157 -4.59 25.09 40.97
N LYS A 158 -4.29 23.99 40.28
CA LYS A 158 -3.06 23.19 40.42
C LYS A 158 -2.54 22.76 39.07
N SER A 159 -1.23 22.49 39.01
CA SER A 159 -0.63 21.94 37.79
C SER A 159 -1.23 20.58 37.44
N ARG A 160 -1.18 20.24 36.14
CA ARG A 160 -1.62 18.94 35.62
C ARG A 160 -1.01 17.76 36.39
N GLN A 161 0.29 17.82 36.67
CA GLN A 161 1.01 16.75 37.38
C GLN A 161 0.53 16.60 38.83
N GLU A 162 0.24 17.70 39.52
CA GLU A 162 -0.29 17.64 40.89
C GLU A 162 -1.69 17.04 40.92
N LYS A 163 -2.57 17.48 40.01
CA LYS A 163 -3.94 16.92 39.88
C LYS A 163 -3.89 15.41 39.62
N TYR A 164 -3.01 14.97 38.72
CA TYR A 164 -2.83 13.55 38.44
C TYR A 164 -2.30 12.76 39.65
N SER A 165 -1.29 13.28 40.35
CA SER A 165 -0.76 12.64 41.57
C SER A 165 -1.82 12.54 42.67
N MET A 166 -2.70 13.53 42.79
CA MET A 166 -3.82 13.51 43.74
C MET A 166 -4.84 12.43 43.37
N ALA A 167 -5.25 12.35 42.10
CA ALA A 167 -6.15 11.30 41.62
C ALA A 167 -5.53 9.91 41.83
N GLU A 168 -4.25 9.76 41.51
CA GLU A 168 -3.52 8.51 41.67
C GLU A 168 -3.48 8.03 43.14
N LYS A 169 -3.23 8.95 44.08
CA LYS A 169 -3.25 8.66 45.54
C LYS A 169 -4.65 8.29 46.02
N MET A 170 -5.68 8.99 45.54
CA MET A 170 -7.07 8.71 45.90
C MET A 170 -7.48 7.29 45.48
N LEU A 171 -7.01 6.82 44.32
CA LEU A 171 -7.34 5.52 43.76
C LEU A 171 -6.40 4.38 44.21
N ALA A 172 -5.42 4.66 45.09
CA ALA A 172 -4.34 3.71 45.42
C ALA A 172 -4.82 2.38 46.03
N ARG A 173 -6.02 2.36 46.62
CA ARG A 173 -6.63 1.16 47.22
C ARG A 173 -7.43 0.30 46.24
N LEU A 174 -7.62 0.76 45.00
CA LEU A 174 -8.36 0.01 43.99
C LEU A 174 -7.49 -1.08 43.33
N PRO A 175 -8.09 -2.19 42.89
CA PRO A 175 -7.42 -3.17 42.02
C PRO A 175 -6.83 -2.50 40.77
N LEU A 176 -5.70 -3.02 40.28
CA LEU A 176 -4.92 -2.41 39.20
C LEU A 176 -5.75 -2.09 37.94
N ILE A 177 -6.61 -3.00 37.50
CA ILE A 177 -7.47 -2.83 36.32
C ILE A 177 -8.50 -1.71 36.54
N GLN A 178 -9.10 -1.66 37.73
CA GLN A 178 -10.06 -0.60 38.06
C GLN A 178 -9.36 0.74 38.17
N ARG A 179 -8.23 0.79 38.89
CA ARG A 179 -7.40 2.00 39.03
C ARG A 179 -7.01 2.57 37.66
N LYS A 180 -6.59 1.71 36.72
CA LYS A 180 -6.29 2.13 35.34
C LYS A 180 -7.51 2.78 34.67
N ARG A 181 -8.67 2.13 34.69
CA ARG A 181 -9.91 2.69 34.09
C ARG A 181 -10.28 4.06 34.66
N TYR A 182 -10.16 4.22 35.99
CA TYR A 182 -10.42 5.48 36.67
C TYR A 182 -9.39 6.57 36.29
N LEU A 183 -8.11 6.22 36.17
CA LEU A 183 -7.07 7.15 35.73
C LEU A 183 -7.24 7.54 34.25
N ASP A 184 -7.57 6.59 33.37
CA ASP A 184 -7.84 6.88 31.95
C ASP A 184 -9.04 7.85 31.82
N ALA A 185 -10.11 7.63 32.58
CA ALA A 185 -11.26 8.54 32.66
C ALA A 185 -10.88 9.92 33.20
N PHE A 186 -10.03 9.97 34.23
CA PHE A 186 -9.53 11.22 34.79
C PHE A 186 -8.69 12.01 33.77
N GLU A 187 -7.80 11.35 33.02
CA GLU A 187 -7.01 11.99 31.96
C GLU A 187 -7.91 12.57 30.87
N LEU A 188 -8.96 11.86 30.48
CA LEU A 188 -9.93 12.36 29.50
C LEU A 188 -10.61 13.64 29.99
N LEU A 189 -11.08 13.67 31.24
CA LEU A 189 -11.69 14.89 31.81
C LEU A 189 -10.68 16.04 32.03
N LEU A 190 -9.42 15.71 32.35
CA LEU A 190 -8.39 16.71 32.66
C LEU A 190 -7.76 17.33 31.40
N ASP A 191 -7.40 16.50 30.42
CA ASP A 191 -6.65 16.92 29.24
C ASP A 191 -7.54 17.13 28.01
N GLY A 192 -8.79 16.64 28.03
CA GLY A 192 -9.74 16.81 26.94
C GLY A 192 -9.37 16.06 25.66
N ILE A 193 -9.53 16.74 24.53
CA ILE A 193 -9.24 16.21 23.18
C ILE A 193 -7.83 15.59 23.08
N PRO A 194 -6.74 16.19 23.61
CA PRO A 194 -5.43 15.55 23.67
C PRO A 194 -5.41 14.16 24.31
N ALA A 195 -6.09 13.94 25.45
CA ALA A 195 -6.20 12.59 26.02
C ALA A 195 -7.07 11.68 25.14
N TYR A 196 -8.15 12.22 24.57
CA TYR A 196 -9.01 11.46 23.66
C TYR A 196 -8.27 11.00 22.40
N MET A 197 -7.39 11.82 21.83
CA MET A 197 -6.53 11.44 20.71
C MET A 197 -5.59 10.28 21.07
N ARG A 198 -5.07 10.20 22.30
CA ARG A 198 -4.26 9.05 22.75
C ARG A 198 -5.07 7.77 22.79
N THR A 199 -6.27 7.82 23.36
CA THR A 199 -7.20 6.67 23.34
C THR A 199 -7.58 6.26 21.92
N TYR A 200 -7.80 7.25 21.04
CA TYR A 200 -8.13 7.02 19.65
C TYR A 200 -6.96 6.40 18.87
N LEU A 201 -5.69 6.70 19.20
CA LEU A 201 -4.53 6.03 18.59
C LEU A 201 -4.57 4.52 18.82
N ASP A 202 -4.77 4.07 20.06
CA ASP A 202 -4.81 2.64 20.41
C ASP A 202 -5.96 1.91 19.70
N TYR A 203 -7.14 2.54 19.67
CA TYR A 203 -8.30 2.02 18.94
C TYR A 203 -8.04 1.93 17.44
N THR A 204 -7.50 3.00 16.84
CA THR A 204 -7.25 3.10 15.41
C THR A 204 -6.17 2.11 14.99
N GLU A 205 -5.09 1.95 15.76
CA GLU A 205 -4.06 0.95 15.48
C GLU A 205 -4.62 -0.47 15.56
N SER A 206 -5.49 -0.76 16.52
CA SER A 206 -6.15 -2.07 16.61
C SER A 206 -7.00 -2.34 15.37
N SER A 207 -7.80 -1.36 14.92
CA SER A 207 -8.61 -1.50 13.71
C SER A 207 -7.78 -1.64 12.43
N ILE A 208 -6.70 -0.85 12.29
CA ILE A 208 -5.77 -0.97 11.16
C ILE A 208 -5.24 -2.40 11.07
N ARG A 209 -4.84 -2.97 12.21
CA ARG A 209 -4.31 -4.32 12.26
C ARG A 209 -5.35 -5.37 11.87
N GLU A 210 -6.59 -5.23 12.33
CA GLU A 210 -7.69 -6.13 11.98
C GLU A 210 -7.97 -6.11 10.47
N ASP A 211 -8.08 -4.92 9.87
CA ASP A 211 -8.32 -4.78 8.43
C ASP A 211 -7.15 -5.31 7.59
N LEU A 212 -5.91 -5.07 8.01
CA LEU A 212 -4.73 -5.61 7.34
C LEU A 212 -4.69 -7.14 7.39
N ILE A 213 -5.01 -7.74 8.54
CA ILE A 213 -5.06 -9.20 8.70
C ILE A 213 -6.13 -9.79 7.78
N GLN A 214 -7.32 -9.17 7.73
CA GLN A 214 -8.41 -9.59 6.86
C GLN A 214 -8.03 -9.46 5.38
N SER A 215 -7.49 -8.30 4.98
CA SER A 215 -7.05 -8.01 3.62
C SER A 215 -5.96 -8.99 3.15
N ASN A 216 -4.93 -9.24 3.97
CA ASN A 216 -3.87 -10.19 3.66
C ASN A 216 -4.40 -11.62 3.51
N THR A 217 -5.32 -12.04 4.40
CA THR A 217 -5.91 -13.38 4.37
C THR A 217 -6.73 -13.58 3.09
N GLU A 218 -7.55 -12.58 2.71
CA GLU A 218 -8.33 -12.62 1.48
C GLU A 218 -7.46 -12.63 0.23
N LEU A 219 -6.42 -11.80 0.17
CA LEU A 219 -5.46 -11.77 -0.94
C LEU A 219 -4.79 -13.13 -1.16
N VAL A 220 -4.27 -13.74 -0.09
CA VAL A 220 -3.58 -15.03 -0.18
C VAL A 220 -4.55 -16.14 -0.58
N SER A 221 -5.76 -16.16 0.00
CA SER A 221 -6.83 -17.09 -0.39
C SER A 221 -7.20 -16.96 -1.86
N LEU A 222 -7.29 -15.72 -2.35
CA LEU A 222 -7.57 -15.42 -3.74
C LEU A 222 -6.48 -15.98 -4.68
N PHE A 223 -5.22 -15.70 -4.38
CA PHE A 223 -4.07 -16.16 -5.18
C PHE A 223 -3.92 -17.68 -5.17
N ASP A 224 -4.24 -18.32 -4.05
CA ASP A 224 -4.27 -19.77 -3.96
C ASP A 224 -5.35 -20.37 -4.86
N SER A 225 -6.58 -19.83 -4.80
CA SER A 225 -7.71 -20.37 -5.58
C SER A 225 -7.46 -20.35 -7.10
N MET A 226 -6.75 -19.33 -7.60
CA MET A 226 -6.36 -19.25 -9.01
C MET A 226 -5.07 -20.00 -9.35
N GLY A 227 -4.33 -20.52 -8.37
CA GLY A 227 -3.07 -21.26 -8.60
C GLY A 227 -1.82 -20.41 -8.76
N TYR A 228 -1.88 -19.09 -8.53
CA TYR A 228 -0.71 -18.21 -8.58
C TYR A 228 0.31 -18.55 -7.49
N LEU A 229 -0.16 -19.04 -6.35
CA LEU A 229 0.72 -19.32 -5.21
C LEU A 229 1.72 -20.43 -5.52
N ASP A 230 1.32 -21.45 -6.28
CA ASP A 230 2.18 -22.59 -6.64
C ASP A 230 3.32 -22.14 -7.58
N GLU A 231 3.00 -21.32 -8.58
CA GLU A 231 3.98 -20.76 -9.52
C GLU A 231 5.01 -19.85 -8.82
N TRP A 232 4.53 -18.99 -7.91
CA TRP A 232 5.43 -18.13 -7.15
C TRP A 232 6.30 -18.90 -6.17
N LEU A 233 5.79 -19.99 -5.62
CA LEU A 233 6.54 -20.88 -4.74
C LEU A 233 7.64 -21.61 -5.47
N GLU A 234 7.35 -22.16 -6.65
CA GLU A 234 8.35 -22.76 -7.53
C GLU A 234 9.44 -21.74 -7.86
N THR A 235 9.06 -20.54 -8.29
CA THR A 235 10.02 -19.47 -8.62
C THR A 235 10.85 -19.05 -7.41
N ALA A 236 10.24 -18.88 -6.24
CA ALA A 236 10.92 -18.54 -4.99
C ALA A 236 11.94 -19.61 -4.59
N ASN A 237 11.55 -20.89 -4.70
CA ASN A 237 12.39 -22.03 -4.32
C ASN A 237 13.56 -22.22 -5.28
N ASN A 238 13.34 -22.05 -6.58
CA ASN A 238 14.42 -22.05 -7.58
C ASN A 238 15.41 -20.91 -7.29
N GLN A 239 14.92 -19.73 -6.91
CA GLN A 239 15.80 -18.63 -6.52
C GLN A 239 16.60 -18.94 -5.26
N PHE A 240 16.03 -19.66 -4.27
CA PHE A 240 16.79 -20.11 -3.09
C PHE A 240 17.92 -21.08 -3.47
N ASP A 241 17.74 -21.93 -4.47
CA ASP A 241 18.82 -22.76 -5.02
C ASP A 241 19.89 -21.94 -5.71
N GLU A 242 19.49 -21.00 -6.58
CA GLU A 242 20.41 -20.11 -7.31
C GLU A 242 21.34 -19.35 -6.35
N ILE A 243 20.86 -19.01 -5.15
CA ILE A 243 21.64 -18.31 -4.14
C ILE A 243 22.34 -19.22 -3.12
N GLY A 244 22.27 -20.54 -3.27
CA GLY A 244 22.92 -21.48 -2.33
C GLY A 244 22.28 -21.50 -0.95
N LEU A 245 20.98 -21.21 -0.85
CA LEU A 245 20.19 -21.21 0.38
C LEU A 245 19.00 -22.18 0.28
N SER A 246 19.19 -23.34 -0.34
CA SER A 246 18.15 -24.37 -0.54
C SER A 246 17.46 -24.79 0.76
N GLU A 247 18.12 -24.69 1.91
CA GLU A 247 17.53 -24.98 3.23
C GLU A 247 16.41 -24.01 3.65
N LEU A 248 16.29 -22.86 2.96
CA LEU A 248 15.25 -21.85 3.20
C LEU A 248 14.00 -22.01 2.32
N LYS A 249 13.97 -23.00 1.42
CA LYS A 249 12.80 -23.31 0.60
C LYS A 249 11.53 -23.47 1.45
N GLN A 250 10.43 -23.03 0.89
CA GLN A 250 9.11 -23.10 1.53
C GLN A 250 8.23 -24.12 0.79
N ASP A 251 7.21 -24.60 1.48
CA ASP A 251 6.09 -25.30 0.87
C ASP A 251 4.80 -24.49 1.04
N LYS A 252 3.73 -24.92 0.37
CA LYS A 252 2.43 -24.25 0.41
C LYS A 252 1.84 -24.18 1.82
N SER A 253 2.08 -25.20 2.65
CA SER A 253 1.59 -25.24 4.03
C SER A 253 2.28 -24.17 4.88
N ALA A 254 3.60 -24.00 4.71
CA ALA A 254 4.37 -22.98 5.40
C ALA A 254 3.87 -21.55 5.10
N ILE A 255 3.41 -21.29 3.87
CA ILE A 255 2.82 -20.00 3.50
C ILE A 255 1.47 -19.80 4.20
N LYS A 256 0.57 -20.78 4.10
CA LYS A 256 -0.77 -20.71 4.72
C LYS A 256 -0.67 -20.53 6.23
N THR A 257 0.23 -21.25 6.89
CA THR A 257 0.49 -21.08 8.32
C THR A 257 1.15 -19.74 8.62
N GLY A 258 2.15 -19.32 7.84
CA GLY A 258 2.87 -18.06 8.05
C GLY A 258 1.99 -16.82 7.89
N LEU A 259 0.93 -16.92 7.10
CA LEU A 259 -0.05 -15.86 6.86
C LEU A 259 -1.40 -16.15 7.52
N SER A 260 -1.47 -17.07 8.48
CA SER A 260 -2.70 -17.30 9.23
C SER A 260 -3.01 -16.09 10.13
N PRO A 261 -4.30 -15.82 10.45
CA PRO A 261 -4.65 -14.74 11.37
C PRO A 261 -3.92 -14.81 12.71
N GLU A 262 -3.68 -16.02 13.23
CA GLU A 262 -2.97 -16.24 14.51
C GLU A 262 -1.52 -15.77 14.44
N VAL A 263 -0.80 -16.07 13.35
CA VAL A 263 0.58 -15.61 13.16
C VAL A 263 0.60 -14.11 12.92
N GLN A 264 -0.30 -13.60 12.06
CA GLN A 264 -0.34 -12.18 11.73
C GLN A 264 -0.66 -11.29 12.95
N LYS A 265 -1.49 -11.75 13.90
CA LYS A 265 -1.74 -11.06 15.18
C LYS A 265 -0.47 -10.79 16.01
N THR A 266 0.60 -11.56 15.79
CA THR A 266 1.89 -11.38 16.49
C THR A 266 2.82 -10.36 15.83
N LEU A 267 2.49 -9.91 14.62
CA LEU A 267 3.31 -8.97 13.84
C LEU A 267 3.05 -7.54 14.28
N SER A 268 4.02 -6.65 14.06
CA SER A 268 3.79 -5.21 14.25
C SER A 268 2.94 -4.62 13.11
N THR A 269 2.35 -3.45 13.33
CA THR A 269 1.56 -2.74 12.31
C THR A 269 2.38 -2.46 11.04
N VAL A 270 3.67 -2.16 11.20
CA VAL A 270 4.63 -1.97 10.09
C VAL A 270 4.85 -3.24 9.28
N ASP A 271 4.98 -4.40 9.95
CA ASP A 271 5.16 -5.67 9.25
C ASP A 271 3.88 -6.05 8.47
N LEU A 272 2.70 -5.81 9.05
CA LEU A 272 1.40 -6.04 8.40
C LEU A 272 1.20 -5.13 7.19
N LEU A 273 1.51 -3.84 7.30
CA LEU A 273 1.48 -2.89 6.18
C LEU A 273 2.43 -3.34 5.07
N GLY A 274 3.66 -3.75 5.41
CA GLY A 274 4.64 -4.23 4.44
C GLY A 274 4.16 -5.45 3.67
N ILE A 275 3.63 -6.46 4.37
CA ILE A 275 3.02 -7.64 3.75
C ILE A 275 1.86 -7.24 2.84
N ASN A 276 0.98 -6.36 3.31
CA ASN A 276 -0.19 -5.92 2.55
C ASN A 276 0.18 -5.18 1.27
N ILE A 277 1.16 -4.27 1.33
CA ILE A 277 1.63 -3.55 0.14
C ILE A 277 2.18 -4.54 -0.90
N MET A 278 2.96 -5.55 -0.48
CA MET A 278 3.51 -6.55 -1.39
C MET A 278 2.39 -7.32 -2.10
N TYR A 279 1.44 -7.88 -1.34
CA TYR A 279 0.35 -8.66 -1.89
C TYR A 279 -0.66 -7.82 -2.68
N THR A 280 -0.86 -6.55 -2.31
CA THR A 280 -1.66 -5.59 -3.10
C THR A 280 -0.98 -5.28 -4.43
N ASN A 281 0.34 -5.10 -4.45
CA ASN A 281 1.08 -4.92 -5.70
C ASN A 281 1.00 -6.18 -6.59
N ARG A 282 1.04 -7.38 -6.00
CA ARG A 282 0.80 -8.64 -6.73
C ARG A 282 -0.63 -8.71 -7.28
N ALA A 283 -1.62 -8.31 -6.50
CA ALA A 283 -3.02 -8.24 -6.92
C ALA A 283 -3.19 -7.33 -8.14
N LEU A 284 -2.54 -6.16 -8.13
CA LEU A 284 -2.53 -5.23 -9.25
C LEU A 284 -1.99 -5.87 -10.53
N HIS A 285 -0.85 -6.57 -10.45
CA HIS A 285 -0.28 -7.25 -11.63
C HIS A 285 -1.15 -8.40 -12.15
N ILE A 286 -1.69 -9.22 -11.24
CA ILE A 286 -2.63 -10.28 -11.61
C ILE A 286 -3.87 -9.70 -12.25
N LEU A 287 -4.45 -8.64 -11.67
CA LEU A 287 -5.67 -8.05 -12.19
C LEU A 287 -5.45 -7.47 -13.59
N ASN A 288 -4.35 -6.76 -13.83
CA ASN A 288 -4.03 -6.30 -15.19
C ASN A 288 -4.01 -7.45 -16.22
N SER A 289 -3.40 -8.57 -15.85
CA SER A 289 -3.24 -9.73 -16.73
C SER A 289 -4.57 -10.48 -16.93
N TYR A 290 -5.28 -10.73 -15.82
CA TYR A 290 -6.62 -11.32 -15.79
C TYR A 290 -7.64 -10.49 -16.58
N SER A 291 -7.61 -9.17 -16.46
CA SER A 291 -8.52 -8.27 -17.18
C SER A 291 -8.33 -8.32 -18.69
N ARG A 292 -7.08 -8.45 -19.16
CA ARG A 292 -6.80 -8.65 -20.60
C ARG A 292 -7.35 -9.99 -21.08
N ALA A 293 -7.14 -11.06 -20.31
CA ALA A 293 -7.69 -12.38 -20.63
C ALA A 293 -9.22 -12.40 -20.62
N MET A 294 -9.86 -11.79 -19.61
CA MET A 294 -11.31 -11.70 -19.52
C MET A 294 -11.93 -10.86 -20.62
N TYR A 295 -11.29 -9.75 -20.99
CA TYR A 295 -11.72 -8.95 -22.13
C TYR A 295 -11.67 -9.78 -23.42
N ALA A 296 -10.58 -10.52 -23.66
CA ALA A 296 -10.45 -11.42 -24.81
C ALA A 296 -11.46 -12.57 -24.79
N ILE A 297 -11.69 -13.20 -23.62
CA ILE A 297 -12.68 -14.27 -23.46
C ILE A 297 -14.06 -13.76 -23.88
N SER A 298 -14.46 -12.60 -23.37
CA SER A 298 -15.77 -12.02 -23.68
C SER A 298 -15.86 -11.52 -25.12
N GLU A 299 -14.78 -10.98 -25.67
CA GLU A 299 -14.69 -10.50 -27.05
C GLU A 299 -14.93 -11.60 -28.08
N PHE A 300 -14.38 -12.79 -27.80
CA PHE A 300 -14.48 -13.94 -28.70
C PHE A 300 -15.49 -15.00 -28.21
N ASN A 301 -16.28 -14.69 -27.17
CA ASN A 301 -17.27 -15.59 -26.57
C ASN A 301 -16.69 -16.98 -26.24
N LEU A 302 -15.54 -16.99 -25.55
CA LEU A 302 -14.78 -18.21 -25.25
C LEU A 302 -15.30 -18.95 -24.01
N GLU A 303 -16.24 -18.39 -23.25
CA GLU A 303 -16.78 -18.97 -22.01
C GLU A 303 -17.31 -20.41 -22.19
N PRO A 304 -18.09 -20.74 -23.24
CA PRO A 304 -18.52 -22.12 -23.47
C PRO A 304 -17.34 -23.07 -23.74
N LEU A 305 -16.29 -22.58 -24.39
CA LEU A 305 -15.08 -23.34 -24.67
C LEU A 305 -14.28 -23.59 -23.39
N LEU A 306 -14.26 -22.64 -22.45
CA LEU A 306 -13.62 -22.83 -21.15
C LEU A 306 -14.26 -23.97 -20.37
N LEU A 307 -15.57 -24.21 -20.52
CA LEU A 307 -16.29 -25.27 -19.82
C LEU A 307 -16.12 -26.64 -20.49
N ASN A 308 -16.28 -26.67 -21.81
CA ASN A 308 -16.61 -27.90 -22.55
C ASN A 308 -15.44 -28.46 -23.35
N SER A 309 -14.35 -27.70 -23.51
CA SER A 309 -13.19 -28.13 -24.29
C SER A 309 -12.23 -28.99 -23.47
N SER A 310 -11.54 -29.89 -24.17
CA SER A 310 -10.45 -30.71 -23.62
C SER A 310 -9.14 -29.94 -23.40
N GLU A 311 -9.01 -28.76 -24.02
CA GLU A 311 -7.85 -27.89 -23.90
C GLU A 311 -8.29 -26.42 -23.81
N ALA A 312 -7.38 -25.57 -23.32
CA ALA A 312 -7.63 -24.14 -23.25
C ALA A 312 -7.77 -23.51 -24.64
N PRO A 313 -8.76 -22.64 -24.88
CA PRO A 313 -8.88 -21.92 -26.14
C PRO A 313 -7.66 -21.00 -26.35
N LYS A 314 -7.19 -20.91 -27.60
CA LYS A 314 -6.06 -20.06 -27.98
C LYS A 314 -6.47 -19.09 -29.07
N LEU A 315 -6.03 -17.85 -28.93
CA LEU A 315 -6.22 -16.80 -29.91
C LEU A 315 -4.93 -16.57 -30.70
N GLU A 316 -5.09 -16.26 -31.99
CA GLU A 316 -4.00 -15.87 -32.88
C GLU A 316 -3.40 -14.52 -32.47
N ASN A 317 -2.10 -14.32 -32.76
CA ASN A 317 -1.39 -13.11 -32.36
C ASN A 317 -2.05 -11.82 -32.88
N GLU A 318 -2.61 -11.85 -34.09
CA GLU A 318 -3.29 -10.70 -34.69
C GLU A 318 -4.57 -10.34 -33.93
N ASN A 319 -5.35 -11.34 -33.51
CA ASN A 319 -6.54 -11.13 -32.68
C ASN A 319 -6.17 -10.54 -31.31
N LEU A 320 -5.11 -11.06 -30.69
CA LEU A 320 -4.59 -10.57 -29.41
C LEU A 320 -4.09 -9.12 -29.51
N LYS A 321 -3.40 -8.79 -30.59
CA LYS A 321 -2.97 -7.42 -30.89
C LYS A 321 -4.17 -6.49 -31.01
N ASN A 322 -5.21 -6.88 -31.74
CA ASN A 322 -6.40 -6.06 -31.93
C ASN A 322 -7.22 -5.88 -30.64
N VAL A 323 -7.28 -6.89 -29.77
CA VAL A 323 -7.83 -6.77 -28.42
C VAL A 323 -7.08 -5.72 -27.61
N LEU A 324 -5.74 -5.74 -27.62
CA LEU A 324 -4.95 -4.74 -26.89
C LEU A 324 -5.15 -3.33 -27.46
N ILE A 325 -5.28 -3.19 -28.78
CA ILE A 325 -5.60 -1.90 -29.40
C ILE A 325 -6.96 -1.38 -28.89
N LYS A 326 -8.00 -2.23 -28.80
CA LYS A 326 -9.29 -1.83 -28.19
C LYS A 326 -9.12 -1.36 -26.75
N MET A 327 -8.46 -2.15 -25.92
CA MET A 327 -8.27 -1.84 -24.50
C MET A 327 -7.49 -0.54 -24.27
N GLU A 328 -6.37 -0.35 -24.98
CA GLU A 328 -5.51 0.83 -24.85
C GLU A 328 -6.20 2.11 -25.39
N LEU A 329 -7.11 1.97 -26.36
CA LEU A 329 -7.95 3.09 -26.83
C LEU A 329 -8.83 3.64 -25.70
N PHE A 330 -9.37 2.77 -24.84
CA PHE A 330 -10.21 3.15 -23.71
C PHE A 330 -9.43 3.53 -22.44
N TYR A 331 -8.19 3.05 -22.28
CA TYR A 331 -7.41 3.25 -21.06
C TYR A 331 -7.29 4.71 -20.62
N TYR A 332 -6.82 5.60 -21.50
CA TYR A 332 -6.62 7.01 -21.13
C TYR A 332 -7.92 7.77 -20.86
N PRO A 333 -8.97 7.67 -21.71
CA PRO A 333 -10.29 8.19 -21.37
C PRO A 333 -10.78 7.74 -19.99
N THR A 334 -10.73 6.44 -19.71
CA THR A 334 -11.23 5.88 -18.46
C THR A 334 -10.40 6.35 -17.26
N GLU A 335 -9.06 6.37 -17.34
CA GLU A 335 -8.20 6.86 -16.26
C GLU A 335 -8.39 8.36 -15.97
N ALA A 336 -8.51 9.17 -17.02
CA ALA A 336 -8.77 10.60 -16.85
C ALA A 336 -10.17 10.82 -16.26
N TYR A 337 -11.16 10.00 -16.61
CA TYR A 337 -12.50 10.08 -16.04
C TYR A 337 -12.48 9.73 -14.56
N TYR A 338 -11.76 8.68 -14.17
CA TYR A 338 -11.58 8.35 -12.76
C TYR A 338 -10.88 9.47 -12.00
N THR A 339 -9.80 10.02 -12.55
CA THR A 339 -9.04 11.09 -11.88
C THR A 339 -9.87 12.38 -11.70
N GLU A 340 -10.59 12.80 -12.76
CA GLU A 340 -11.47 13.98 -12.71
C GLU A 340 -12.63 13.76 -11.72
N ASN A 341 -13.20 12.55 -11.67
CA ASN A 341 -14.30 12.25 -10.75
C ASN A 341 -13.85 11.94 -9.32
N GLU A 342 -12.66 11.40 -9.07
CA GLU A 342 -12.08 11.29 -7.72
C GLU A 342 -12.06 12.66 -7.04
N THR A 343 -11.61 13.68 -7.77
CA THR A 343 -11.58 15.07 -7.31
C THR A 343 -12.99 15.59 -7.01
N LYS A 344 -13.96 15.30 -7.89
CA LYS A 344 -15.36 15.69 -7.68
C LYS A 344 -16.05 14.90 -6.57
N ILE A 345 -15.68 13.64 -6.31
CA ILE A 345 -16.23 12.86 -5.18
C ILE A 345 -15.69 13.40 -3.87
N GLU A 346 -14.42 13.81 -3.79
CA GLU A 346 -13.91 14.52 -2.62
C GLU A 346 -14.73 15.80 -2.33
N GLU A 347 -15.21 16.48 -3.37
CA GLU A 347 -16.10 17.65 -3.29
C GLU A 347 -17.58 17.30 -3.00
N LEU A 348 -18.17 16.32 -3.68
CA LEU A 348 -19.58 15.90 -3.51
C LEU A 348 -19.81 15.14 -2.20
N THR A 349 -18.77 14.45 -1.70
CA THR A 349 -18.78 13.92 -0.34
C THR A 349 -18.74 15.06 0.71
N ARG A 350 -18.31 16.27 0.33
CA ARG A 350 -18.48 17.49 1.14
C ARG A 350 -19.89 18.08 1.10
N SER A 351 -20.66 17.87 0.04
CA SER A 351 -22.05 18.34 -0.07
C SER A 351 -23.13 17.32 0.30
N GLY A 352 -22.79 16.03 0.39
CA GLY A 352 -23.74 14.95 0.69
C GLY A 352 -24.53 14.44 -0.52
N GLU A 353 -24.17 14.83 -1.74
CA GLU A 353 -24.94 14.59 -2.99
C GLU A 353 -24.38 13.46 -3.86
N LEU A 354 -23.88 12.37 -3.26
CA LEU A 354 -23.29 11.28 -4.05
C LEU A 354 -24.36 10.31 -4.55
N ILE A 355 -24.53 10.19 -5.88
CA ILE A 355 -25.33 9.13 -6.51
C ILE A 355 -24.45 7.88 -6.69
N LEU A 356 -24.91 6.75 -6.16
CA LEU A 356 -24.18 5.48 -6.06
C LEU A 356 -24.92 4.37 -6.80
N ASP A 357 -24.21 3.56 -7.58
CA ASP A 357 -24.71 2.29 -8.09
C ASP A 357 -24.33 1.16 -7.11
N ASP A 358 -25.19 0.89 -6.12
CA ASP A 358 -25.49 -0.43 -5.51
C ASP A 358 -26.11 -0.28 -4.09
N ASP A 359 -27.42 -0.54 -3.97
CA ASP A 359 -28.19 -0.45 -2.72
C ASP A 359 -27.84 -1.54 -1.68
N ASN A 360 -27.01 -2.54 -2.03
CA ASN A 360 -26.75 -3.71 -1.18
C ASN A 360 -25.30 -3.90 -0.72
N SER A 361 -24.39 -2.97 -1.00
CA SER A 361 -23.05 -3.03 -0.45
C SER A 361 -22.57 -1.65 0.02
N ASN A 362 -21.87 -1.59 1.17
CA ASN A 362 -21.22 -0.36 1.70
C ASN A 362 -20.10 0.18 0.78
N ARG A 363 -20.15 -0.06 -0.55
CA ARG A 363 -19.07 0.15 -1.52
C ARG A 363 -19.50 1.18 -2.56
N ARG A 364 -18.73 2.25 -2.70
CA ARG A 364 -19.03 3.38 -3.60
C ARG A 364 -18.43 3.12 -4.99
N TYR A 365 -19.23 3.10 -6.07
CA TYR A 365 -18.74 2.95 -7.46
C TYR A 365 -19.08 4.16 -8.34
N TYR A 366 -18.26 4.42 -9.37
CA TYR A 366 -18.47 5.47 -10.37
C TYR A 366 -19.42 4.97 -11.47
N SER A 367 -20.46 5.75 -11.81
CA SER A 367 -21.23 5.50 -13.03
C SER A 367 -20.39 5.81 -14.26
N MET A 368 -20.33 4.86 -15.21
CA MET A 368 -19.63 5.03 -16.50
C MET A 368 -20.53 5.63 -17.59
N ALA A 369 -21.84 5.78 -17.34
CA ALA A 369 -22.80 6.23 -18.34
C ALA A 369 -22.44 7.58 -18.99
N PRO A 370 -21.95 8.61 -18.26
CA PRO A 370 -21.54 9.86 -18.89
C PRO A 370 -20.39 9.68 -19.89
N LEU A 371 -19.38 8.88 -19.53
CA LEU A 371 -18.25 8.57 -20.40
C LEU A 371 -18.69 7.74 -21.62
N GLU A 372 -19.64 6.83 -21.42
CA GLU A 372 -20.22 6.00 -22.49
C GLU A 372 -20.88 6.85 -23.57
N GLU A 373 -21.77 7.75 -23.17
CA GLU A 373 -22.48 8.63 -24.10
C GLU A 373 -21.52 9.57 -24.84
N GLU A 374 -20.50 10.07 -24.14
CA GLU A 374 -19.50 10.94 -24.75
C GLU A 374 -18.64 10.20 -25.80
N LEU A 375 -18.21 8.97 -25.51
CA LEU A 375 -17.43 8.15 -26.45
C LEU A 375 -18.27 7.68 -27.64
N LYS A 376 -19.54 7.28 -27.43
CA LYS A 376 -20.47 6.95 -28.52
C LYS A 376 -20.63 8.13 -29.47
N LYS A 377 -20.82 9.33 -28.93
CA LYS A 377 -20.93 10.56 -29.72
C LYS A 377 -19.65 10.91 -30.46
N SER A 378 -18.49 10.69 -29.85
CA SER A 378 -17.20 11.16 -30.37
C SER A 378 -16.57 10.19 -31.38
N TYR A 379 -16.70 8.88 -31.16
CA TYR A 379 -15.98 7.84 -31.90
C TYR A 379 -16.84 6.70 -32.44
N GLY A 380 -18.13 6.62 -32.07
CA GLY A 380 -18.90 5.38 -32.24
C GLY A 380 -18.89 4.82 -33.66
N LYS A 381 -19.10 5.69 -34.66
CA LYS A 381 -19.13 5.27 -36.05
C LYS A 381 -17.75 4.85 -36.56
N GLU A 382 -16.74 5.68 -36.33
CA GLU A 382 -15.37 5.41 -36.79
C GLU A 382 -14.77 4.17 -36.10
N TYR A 383 -15.12 3.95 -34.83
CA TYR A 383 -14.75 2.78 -34.05
C TYR A 383 -15.31 1.50 -34.67
N GLU A 384 -16.62 1.47 -34.92
CA GLU A 384 -17.30 0.33 -35.53
C GLU A 384 -16.71 0.01 -36.91
N GLU A 385 -16.54 1.02 -37.77
CA GLU A 385 -15.96 0.87 -39.11
C GLU A 385 -14.52 0.33 -39.08
N TYR A 386 -13.72 0.77 -38.10
CA TYR A 386 -12.32 0.38 -37.97
C TYR A 386 -12.16 -1.05 -37.47
N PHE A 387 -12.89 -1.43 -36.40
CA PHE A 387 -12.74 -2.74 -35.78
C PHE A 387 -13.52 -3.82 -36.50
N SER A 388 -14.64 -3.52 -37.18
CA SER A 388 -15.36 -4.54 -37.98
C SER A 388 -14.55 -5.10 -39.14
N LYS A 389 -13.55 -4.35 -39.62
CA LYS A 389 -12.57 -4.85 -40.62
C LYS A 389 -11.53 -5.79 -40.03
N ARG A 390 -11.16 -5.61 -38.77
CA ARG A 390 -10.07 -6.35 -38.09
C ARG A 390 -10.58 -7.51 -37.24
N LEU A 391 -11.77 -7.36 -36.67
CA LEU A 391 -12.49 -8.28 -35.79
C LEU A 391 -13.94 -8.44 -36.29
N PRO A 392 -14.15 -9.05 -37.47
CA PRO A 392 -15.48 -9.12 -38.11
C PRO A 392 -16.50 -9.98 -37.36
N ALA A 393 -16.03 -10.85 -36.45
CA ALA A 393 -16.89 -11.68 -35.62
C ALA A 393 -17.35 -10.99 -34.32
N SER A 394 -16.79 -9.83 -34.00
CA SER A 394 -17.17 -9.04 -32.82
C SER A 394 -18.30 -8.07 -33.15
N LYS A 395 -19.09 -7.71 -32.14
CA LYS A 395 -20.12 -6.66 -32.24
C LYS A 395 -19.53 -5.28 -32.51
N ASN A 396 -18.33 -5.00 -31.98
CA ASN A 396 -17.62 -3.72 -32.12
C ASN A 396 -18.45 -2.48 -31.73
N ASP A 397 -19.21 -2.55 -30.63
CA ASP A 397 -19.91 -1.39 -30.07
C ASP A 397 -19.02 -0.66 -29.05
N VAL A 398 -18.77 0.62 -29.28
CA VAL A 398 -17.84 1.41 -28.44
C VAL A 398 -18.33 1.53 -26.98
N GLY A 399 -19.65 1.54 -26.76
CA GLY A 399 -20.25 1.66 -25.44
C GLY A 399 -20.12 0.37 -24.64
N GLU A 400 -20.59 -0.75 -25.21
CA GLU A 400 -20.47 -2.08 -24.62
C GLU A 400 -19.00 -2.42 -24.31
N ASP A 401 -18.11 -2.17 -25.28
CA ASP A 401 -16.68 -2.47 -25.16
C ASP A 401 -16.00 -1.59 -24.11
N MET A 402 -16.34 -0.31 -24.02
CA MET A 402 -15.81 0.59 -23.00
C MET A 402 -16.33 0.24 -21.60
N VAL A 403 -17.63 -0.02 -21.46
CA VAL A 403 -18.22 -0.39 -20.16
C VAL A 403 -17.56 -1.67 -19.63
N ARG A 404 -17.36 -2.67 -20.51
CA ARG A 404 -16.64 -3.91 -20.17
C ARG A 404 -15.21 -3.63 -19.74
N PHE A 405 -14.47 -2.80 -20.47
CA PHE A 405 -13.11 -2.41 -20.11
C PHE A 405 -13.07 -1.70 -18.74
N SER A 406 -13.98 -0.76 -18.51
CA SER A 406 -14.02 0.09 -17.32
C SER A 406 -14.34 -0.69 -16.03
N GLN A 407 -15.13 -1.76 -16.12
CA GLN A 407 -15.37 -2.65 -14.97
C GLN A 407 -14.08 -3.22 -14.36
N PHE A 408 -13.07 -3.45 -15.20
CA PHE A 408 -11.75 -3.91 -14.80
C PHE A 408 -10.80 -2.76 -14.46
N ALA A 409 -10.82 -1.70 -15.28
CA ALA A 409 -9.96 -0.55 -15.10
C ALA A 409 -10.16 0.14 -13.74
N ASN A 410 -11.40 0.22 -13.24
CA ASN A 410 -11.68 0.81 -11.92
C ASN A 410 -10.94 0.08 -10.78
N ALA A 411 -10.99 -1.25 -10.76
CA ALA A 411 -10.33 -2.03 -9.71
C ALA A 411 -8.80 -1.95 -9.82
N ILE A 412 -8.25 -1.86 -11.04
CA ILE A 412 -6.83 -1.62 -11.30
C ILE A 412 -6.43 -0.24 -10.77
N HIS A 413 -7.20 0.79 -11.11
CA HIS A 413 -6.99 2.18 -10.68
C HIS A 413 -6.96 2.29 -9.16
N ARG A 414 -7.96 1.72 -8.48
CA ARG A 414 -8.04 1.69 -7.01
C ARG A 414 -6.87 0.96 -6.38
N LEU A 415 -6.55 -0.26 -6.81
CA LEU A 415 -5.41 -1.00 -6.25
C LEU A 415 -4.08 -0.26 -6.46
N LYS A 416 -3.89 0.38 -7.62
CA LYS A 416 -2.71 1.21 -7.91
C LYS A 416 -2.63 2.41 -6.95
N SER A 417 -3.75 3.12 -6.78
CA SER A 417 -3.88 4.25 -5.86
C SER A 417 -3.62 3.81 -4.41
N SER A 418 -4.32 2.79 -3.93
CA SER A 418 -4.16 2.21 -2.59
C SER A 418 -2.72 1.75 -2.33
N LYS A 419 -2.09 1.04 -3.27
CA LYS A 419 -0.68 0.58 -3.12
C LYS A 419 0.26 1.76 -2.91
N ASN A 420 0.13 2.81 -3.72
CA ASN A 420 0.96 4.01 -3.58
C ASN A 420 0.70 4.72 -2.24
N ARG A 421 -0.58 4.96 -1.91
CA ARG A 421 -0.96 5.68 -0.70
C ARG A 421 -0.58 4.92 0.58
N ILE A 422 -0.79 3.60 0.64
CA ILE A 422 -0.35 2.77 1.79
C ILE A 422 1.18 2.78 1.92
N ALA A 423 1.94 2.77 0.82
CA ALA A 423 3.40 2.88 0.89
C ALA A 423 3.86 4.23 1.46
N LEU A 424 3.22 5.34 1.07
CA LEU A 424 3.48 6.66 1.65
C LEU A 424 3.05 6.74 3.12
N SER A 425 1.91 6.12 3.47
CA SER A 425 1.45 6.01 4.85
C SER A 425 2.38 5.17 5.73
N LEU A 426 2.99 4.11 5.18
CA LEU A 426 4.03 3.34 5.85
C LEU A 426 5.28 4.19 6.06
N TYR A 427 5.71 4.93 5.04
CA TYR A 427 6.80 5.89 5.17
C TYR A 427 6.52 6.91 6.29
N SER A 428 5.32 7.50 6.33
CA SER A 428 5.01 8.45 7.39
C SER A 428 4.89 7.83 8.77
N PHE A 429 4.37 6.61 8.85
CA PHE A 429 4.34 5.86 10.11
C PHE A 429 5.76 5.63 10.64
N LEU A 430 6.72 5.29 9.77
CA LEU A 430 8.12 5.08 10.13
C LEU A 430 8.82 6.37 10.56
N GLU A 431 8.64 7.46 9.81
CA GLU A 431 9.23 8.77 10.13
C GLU A 431 8.66 9.34 11.45
N LEU A 432 7.35 9.24 11.67
CA LEU A 432 6.73 9.74 12.90
C LEU A 432 7.02 8.85 14.10
N ASN A 433 7.23 7.55 13.91
CA ASN A 433 7.58 6.60 14.97
C ASN A 433 9.08 6.30 15.02
N ASP A 434 9.95 7.32 14.91
CA ASP A 434 11.44 7.29 14.92
C ASP A 434 12.12 6.34 15.95
N ASN A 435 11.34 5.80 16.90
CA ASN A 435 11.71 4.68 17.77
C ASN A 435 11.90 3.33 17.03
N GLN A 436 11.42 3.18 15.79
CA GLN A 436 11.63 1.96 15.01
C GLN A 436 13.00 1.99 14.33
N LYS A 437 13.94 1.20 14.87
CA LYS A 437 15.33 0.99 14.42
C LYS A 437 15.46 0.34 13.03
N ARG A 438 14.39 0.38 12.23
CA ARG A 438 14.27 -0.34 10.96
C ARG A 438 15.08 0.35 9.88
N ASN A 439 15.62 -0.48 8.99
CA ASN A 439 16.20 -0.04 7.72
C ASN A 439 15.06 0.23 6.73
N TYR A 440 14.94 1.47 6.28
CA TYR A 440 13.98 1.85 5.26
C TYR A 440 14.46 3.09 4.53
N GLY A 441 13.89 3.33 3.36
CA GLY A 441 14.16 4.52 2.56
C GLY A 441 13.99 4.26 1.08
N ILE A 442 14.40 5.23 0.28
CA ILE A 442 14.45 5.03 -1.16
C ILE A 442 15.74 4.27 -1.53
N VAL A 443 15.68 3.46 -2.58
CA VAL A 443 16.88 2.89 -3.20
C VAL A 443 17.45 3.92 -4.17
N VAL A 444 18.71 4.27 -3.95
CA VAL A 444 19.50 5.12 -4.86
C VAL A 444 20.25 4.20 -5.82
N ASP A 445 20.23 4.50 -7.12
CA ASP A 445 20.83 3.64 -8.14
C ASP A 445 22.36 3.66 -8.08
N ARG A 446 22.90 4.87 -7.96
CA ARG A 446 24.34 5.11 -7.96
C ARG A 446 24.63 6.23 -6.99
N ILE A 447 25.59 5.97 -6.12
CA ILE A 447 26.19 7.01 -5.29
C ILE A 447 27.53 7.37 -5.95
N SER A 448 27.75 8.68 -6.11
CA SER A 448 29.02 9.25 -6.54
C SER A 448 30.21 8.70 -5.73
N LYS A 449 31.40 8.66 -6.34
CA LYS A 449 32.59 8.07 -5.70
C LYS A 449 32.98 8.75 -4.38
N ASP A 450 32.74 10.05 -4.29
CA ASP A 450 33.00 10.87 -3.11
C ASP A 450 31.84 10.82 -2.09
N GLY A 451 30.72 10.16 -2.42
CA GLY A 451 29.59 9.92 -1.52
C GLY A 451 28.65 11.11 -1.36
N THR A 452 28.81 12.19 -2.14
CA THR A 452 28.10 13.46 -1.91
C THR A 452 26.80 13.61 -2.72
N PHE A 453 26.66 12.84 -3.79
CA PHE A 453 25.54 12.87 -4.73
C PHE A 453 25.00 11.46 -5.02
N GLY A 454 23.67 11.32 -5.17
CA GLY A 454 22.99 10.09 -5.53
C GLY A 454 22.09 10.21 -6.77
N GLU A 455 22.15 9.26 -7.68
CA GLU A 455 21.27 9.18 -8.84
C GLU A 455 19.97 8.47 -8.48
N VAL A 456 18.84 9.11 -8.78
CA VAL A 456 17.49 8.63 -8.48
C VAL A 456 16.68 8.56 -9.77
N LYS A 457 16.02 7.42 -10.02
CA LYS A 457 15.14 7.25 -11.19
C LYS A 457 13.86 8.04 -11.05
N HIS A 458 13.20 8.27 -12.20
CA HIS A 458 11.83 8.77 -12.25
C HIS A 458 10.83 7.91 -11.47
N PHE A 459 11.08 6.60 -11.36
CA PHE A 459 10.36 5.70 -10.45
C PHE A 459 11.32 5.21 -9.37
N VAL A 460 11.08 5.63 -8.13
CA VAL A 460 11.88 5.26 -6.97
C VAL A 460 11.37 3.98 -6.35
N ASP A 461 12.30 3.15 -5.91
CA ASP A 461 12.02 1.97 -5.08
C ASP A 461 11.98 2.42 -3.63
N PHE A 462 10.80 2.41 -2.99
CA PHE A 462 10.71 2.53 -1.53
C PHE A 462 10.87 1.14 -0.91
N ALA A 463 11.92 0.98 -0.11
CA ALA A 463 12.28 -0.28 0.51
C ALA A 463 12.19 -0.22 2.03
N VAL A 464 11.71 -1.30 2.64
CA VAL A 464 11.55 -1.43 4.10
C VAL A 464 11.89 -2.85 4.54
N ASP A 465 12.77 -2.97 5.53
CA ASP A 465 13.03 -4.22 6.22
C ASP A 465 11.93 -4.51 7.24
N ILE A 466 11.16 -5.56 6.96
CA ILE A 466 10.12 -6.09 7.84
C ILE A 466 10.53 -7.46 8.38
N ASN A 467 9.80 -7.98 9.37
CA ASN A 467 9.97 -9.34 9.89
C ASN A 467 9.48 -10.39 8.89
N SER A 468 10.14 -10.47 7.73
CA SER A 468 9.90 -11.41 6.65
C SER A 468 11.22 -11.78 5.98
N MET A 469 11.21 -12.86 5.19
CA MET A 469 12.43 -13.33 4.51
C MET A 469 13.02 -12.29 3.55
N PHE A 470 12.22 -11.40 2.97
CA PHE A 470 12.71 -10.37 2.05
C PHE A 470 12.23 -8.97 2.47
N PRO A 471 12.94 -7.92 2.07
CA PRO A 471 12.42 -6.57 2.23
C PRO A 471 11.17 -6.37 1.37
N VAL A 472 10.33 -5.43 1.80
CA VAL A 472 9.35 -4.80 0.93
C VAL A 472 10.14 -3.89 -0.01
N ASN A 473 9.86 -3.97 -1.31
CA ASN A 473 10.35 -3.02 -2.29
C ASN A 473 9.22 -2.68 -3.26
N VAL A 474 8.85 -1.41 -3.31
CA VAL A 474 7.69 -0.93 -4.07
C VAL A 474 8.09 0.27 -4.91
N HIS A 475 7.78 0.19 -6.20
CA HIS A 475 8.03 1.27 -7.13
C HIS A 475 6.97 2.37 -6.96
N LEU A 476 7.42 3.62 -6.80
CA LEU A 476 6.61 4.82 -6.66
C LEU A 476 7.13 5.90 -7.62
N PRO A 477 6.27 6.71 -8.24
CA PRO A 477 6.73 7.89 -8.97
C PRO A 477 7.51 8.84 -8.04
N GLN A 478 8.69 9.28 -8.46
CA GLN A 478 9.57 10.14 -7.66
C GLN A 478 8.87 11.45 -7.27
N ASN A 479 8.14 12.06 -8.20
CA ASN A 479 7.40 13.29 -7.96
C ASN A 479 6.35 13.09 -6.86
N ILE A 480 5.56 12.02 -6.91
CA ILE A 480 4.55 11.72 -5.87
C ILE A 480 5.22 11.56 -4.50
N PHE A 481 6.36 10.85 -4.42
CA PHE A 481 7.08 10.69 -3.15
C PHE A 481 7.65 12.01 -2.63
N SER A 482 8.26 12.80 -3.52
CA SER A 482 8.82 14.11 -3.20
C SER A 482 7.74 15.09 -2.74
N ASP A 483 6.62 15.17 -3.46
CA ASP A 483 5.51 16.06 -3.14
C ASP A 483 4.90 15.67 -1.79
N PHE A 484 4.71 14.37 -1.54
CA PHE A 484 4.29 13.88 -0.23
C PHE A 484 5.28 14.28 0.88
N ALA A 485 6.58 14.11 0.68
CA ALA A 485 7.58 14.48 1.69
C ALA A 485 7.58 16.00 1.97
N LYS A 486 7.49 16.83 0.92
CA LYS A 486 7.40 18.29 1.03
C LYS A 486 6.10 18.73 1.71
N GLU A 487 5.00 18.06 1.45
CA GLU A 487 3.71 18.42 2.03
C GLU A 487 3.60 17.99 3.49
N TYR A 488 3.99 16.74 3.77
CA TYR A 488 3.80 16.08 5.05
C TYR A 488 4.92 16.40 6.06
N PHE A 489 6.17 16.45 5.60
CA PHE A 489 7.35 16.69 6.44
C PHE A 489 7.99 18.06 6.21
N LYS A 490 7.43 18.89 5.32
CA LYS A 490 7.97 20.21 4.95
C LYS A 490 9.44 20.13 4.50
N SER A 491 9.83 19.00 3.90
CA SER A 491 11.20 18.71 3.49
C SER A 491 11.24 17.72 2.33
N PRO A 492 12.05 17.96 1.27
CA PRO A 492 12.31 16.99 0.20
C PRO A 492 13.36 15.94 0.59
N ILE A 493 13.81 15.93 1.86
CA ILE A 493 14.87 15.07 2.36
C ILE A 493 14.25 13.76 2.87
N VAL A 494 14.71 12.63 2.34
CA VAL A 494 14.17 11.31 2.65
C VAL A 494 15.32 10.33 2.96
N PRO A 495 15.10 9.29 3.78
CA PRO A 495 16.14 8.32 4.10
C PRO A 495 16.48 7.44 2.89
N ILE A 496 17.72 6.96 2.85
CA ILE A 496 18.23 6.00 1.89
C ILE A 496 18.20 4.60 2.51
N TYR A 497 17.64 3.63 1.78
CA TYR A 497 17.65 2.24 2.20
C TYR A 497 19.07 1.65 2.13
N ALA A 498 19.56 1.10 3.24
CA ALA A 498 20.89 0.49 3.31
C ALA A 498 20.87 -0.96 2.76
N GLY A 499 21.92 -1.34 2.02
CA GLY A 499 22.07 -2.72 1.54
C GLY A 499 21.22 -3.07 0.33
N SER A 500 20.85 -2.09 -0.49
CA SER A 500 20.16 -2.33 -1.76
C SER A 500 20.91 -3.32 -2.67
N ASP A 501 22.25 -3.22 -2.68
CA ASP A 501 23.16 -4.07 -3.46
C ASP A 501 23.35 -5.46 -2.89
N ASP A 502 22.94 -5.70 -1.64
CA ASP A 502 23.03 -7.03 -1.03
C ASP A 502 22.16 -8.02 -1.77
N TRP A 503 21.18 -7.55 -2.53
CA TRP A 503 20.25 -8.36 -3.30
C TRP A 503 20.70 -8.59 -4.75
N ASN A 504 21.89 -8.14 -5.16
CA ASN A 504 22.40 -8.32 -6.53
C ASN A 504 23.14 -9.65 -6.68
N MET A 505 22.75 -10.43 -7.69
CA MET A 505 23.43 -11.66 -8.11
C MET A 505 24.61 -11.35 -9.05
N PRO A 506 25.61 -12.25 -9.17
CA PRO A 506 26.78 -12.05 -10.05
C PRO A 506 26.43 -11.90 -11.53
N ASN A 507 25.31 -12.49 -11.97
CA ASN A 507 24.81 -12.37 -13.34
C ASN A 507 24.08 -11.03 -13.62
N GLY A 508 24.10 -10.09 -12.68
CA GLY A 508 23.43 -8.79 -12.78
C GLY A 508 21.92 -8.83 -12.51
N ARG A 509 21.33 -10.00 -12.23
CA ARG A 509 19.94 -10.09 -11.78
C ARG A 509 19.83 -9.70 -10.30
N ARG A 510 18.68 -9.17 -9.89
CA ARG A 510 18.36 -8.93 -8.48
C ARG A 510 17.52 -10.07 -7.93
N VAL A 511 17.77 -10.46 -6.68
CA VAL A 511 16.92 -11.37 -5.91
C VAL A 511 15.56 -10.69 -5.69
N LYS A 512 14.48 -11.37 -6.04
CA LYS A 512 13.11 -10.82 -6.02
C LYS A 512 12.26 -11.46 -4.91
N SER A 513 11.41 -10.64 -4.31
CA SER A 513 10.37 -11.10 -3.37
C SER A 513 9.21 -11.73 -4.14
N HIS A 514 9.21 -13.06 -4.25
CA HIS A 514 8.10 -13.82 -4.87
C HIS A 514 6.97 -14.10 -3.89
N ILE A 515 7.31 -14.44 -2.64
CA ILE A 515 6.39 -14.69 -1.53
C ILE A 515 6.95 -13.96 -0.31
N MET A 516 6.07 -13.37 0.50
CA MET A 516 6.43 -12.65 1.71
C MET A 516 5.75 -13.32 2.90
N VAL A 517 6.52 -14.11 3.62
CA VAL A 517 6.07 -14.82 4.83
C VAL A 517 6.93 -14.39 6.02
N PRO A 518 6.33 -14.23 7.20
CA PRO A 518 7.08 -13.96 8.40
C PRO A 518 8.10 -15.06 8.73
N TRP A 519 9.18 -14.67 9.40
CA TRP A 519 10.16 -15.64 9.89
C TRP A 519 9.55 -16.56 10.95
N ASN A 520 9.70 -17.87 10.78
CA ASN A 520 9.34 -18.86 11.78
C ASN A 520 10.59 -19.37 12.52
N LYS A 521 10.38 -20.09 13.63
CA LYS A 521 11.48 -20.61 14.47
C LYS A 521 12.49 -21.47 13.68
N LYS A 522 12.01 -22.26 12.71
CA LYS A 522 12.83 -23.14 11.87
C LYS A 522 13.70 -22.32 10.91
N THR A 523 13.13 -21.37 10.19
CA THR A 523 13.89 -20.54 9.23
C THR A 523 14.87 -19.61 9.94
N LYS A 524 14.51 -19.04 11.11
CA LYS A 524 15.44 -18.27 11.96
C LYS A 524 16.65 -19.09 12.42
N LYS A 525 16.43 -20.35 12.83
CA LYS A 525 17.52 -21.26 13.22
C LYS A 525 18.41 -21.60 12.03
N THR A 526 17.79 -21.83 10.87
CA THR A 526 18.49 -22.19 9.63
C THR A 526 19.41 -21.05 9.18
N ILE A 527 18.91 -19.82 9.06
CA ILE A 527 19.76 -18.69 8.64
C ILE A 527 20.90 -18.42 9.63
N LYS A 528 20.66 -18.59 10.94
CA LYS A 528 21.71 -18.49 11.97
C LYS A 528 22.81 -19.55 11.83
N GLN A 529 22.50 -20.73 11.29
CA GLN A 529 23.48 -21.78 11.02
C GLN A 529 24.22 -21.51 9.71
N VAL A 530 23.49 -21.12 8.66
CA VAL A 530 24.08 -20.80 7.36
C VAL A 530 25.04 -19.60 7.47
N SER A 531 24.70 -18.58 8.28
CA SER A 531 25.56 -17.42 8.53
C SER A 531 26.90 -17.76 9.18
N LYS A 532 27.06 -18.96 9.73
CA LYS A 532 28.33 -19.44 10.32
C LYS A 532 29.15 -20.30 9.36
N ASN A 533 28.49 -20.98 8.42
CA ASN A 533 29.08 -22.05 7.61
C ASN A 533 29.22 -21.69 6.13
N ASN A 534 29.03 -20.41 5.78
CA ASN A 534 29.15 -19.79 4.45
C ASN A 534 28.83 -20.72 3.26
N LYS A 535 27.54 -21.09 3.12
CA LYS A 535 27.05 -21.95 2.03
C LYS A 535 26.45 -21.17 0.84
N ALA A 536 26.23 -19.87 0.99
CA ALA A 536 25.54 -19.05 0.00
C ALA A 536 26.51 -18.47 -1.04
N TYR A 537 25.96 -17.97 -2.14
CA TYR A 537 26.75 -17.30 -3.17
C TYR A 537 27.38 -15.96 -2.70
N SER A 538 26.80 -15.32 -1.66
CA SER A 538 27.25 -14.03 -1.14
C SER A 538 27.03 -13.92 0.36
N GLN A 539 28.10 -13.60 1.11
CA GLN A 539 28.02 -13.39 2.55
C GLN A 539 27.16 -12.17 2.90
N LYS A 540 27.16 -11.11 2.06
CA LYS A 540 26.33 -9.91 2.27
C LYS A 540 24.84 -10.25 2.31
N VAL A 541 24.40 -11.10 1.39
CA VAL A 541 23.00 -11.61 1.34
C VAL A 541 22.66 -12.33 2.64
N VAL A 542 23.54 -13.22 3.10
CA VAL A 542 23.32 -14.02 4.31
C VAL A 542 23.29 -13.13 5.55
N ASP A 543 24.19 -12.16 5.63
CA ASP A 543 24.22 -11.18 6.73
C ASP A 543 22.96 -10.33 6.74
N HIS A 544 22.46 -9.92 5.57
CA HIS A 544 21.21 -9.18 5.47
C HIS A 544 19.99 -10.05 5.85
N PHE A 545 19.88 -11.29 5.37
CA PHE A 545 18.84 -12.22 5.86
C PHE A 545 18.94 -12.45 7.38
N ARG A 546 20.16 -12.53 7.92
CA ARG A 546 20.37 -12.68 9.36
C ARG A 546 19.88 -11.45 10.12
N PHE A 547 20.12 -10.25 9.59
CA PHE A 547 19.58 -8.99 10.10
C PHE A 547 18.05 -8.94 10.06
N LEU A 548 17.41 -9.34 8.95
CA LEU A 548 15.94 -9.44 8.85
C LEU A 548 15.35 -10.40 9.90
N SER A 549 16.07 -11.48 10.22
CA SER A 549 15.64 -12.46 11.22
C SER A 549 15.79 -11.96 12.68
N ASP A 550 16.72 -11.02 12.91
CA ASP A 550 17.20 -10.52 14.19
C ASP A 550 17.89 -9.16 14.00
N GLU A 551 17.16 -8.08 14.29
CA GLU A 551 17.58 -6.69 14.07
C GLU A 551 18.88 -6.28 14.80
N ASN A 552 19.33 -7.09 15.77
CA ASN A 552 20.60 -6.84 16.46
C ASN A 552 21.82 -7.31 15.64
N CYS A 553 21.60 -8.09 14.58
CA CYS A 553 22.65 -8.64 13.72
C CYS A 553 22.94 -7.72 12.52
N VAL A 554 23.22 -6.43 12.76
CA VAL A 554 23.45 -5.46 11.67
C VAL A 554 24.66 -5.87 10.81
N PRO A 555 24.53 -5.94 9.46
CA PRO A 555 25.63 -6.31 8.56
C PRO A 555 26.86 -5.42 8.76
N MET A 556 28.07 -5.95 8.54
CA MET A 556 29.30 -5.21 8.81
C MET A 556 29.51 -4.02 7.88
N HIS A 557 29.06 -4.12 6.62
CA HIS A 557 29.18 -3.06 5.62
C HIS A 557 28.14 -1.95 5.79
N PHE A 558 27.17 -2.10 6.69
CA PHE A 558 26.23 -1.02 7.01
C PHE A 558 26.93 -0.01 7.92
N LYS A 559 26.71 1.29 7.68
CA LYS A 559 27.18 2.33 8.59
C LYS A 559 26.44 2.20 9.93
N LYS A 560 27.17 2.23 11.04
CA LYS A 560 26.60 2.02 12.39
C LYS A 560 26.69 3.26 13.25
N THR A 561 25.71 3.47 14.12
CA THR A 561 25.80 4.49 15.16
C THR A 561 26.84 4.08 16.21
N PRO A 562 27.70 5.00 16.69
CA PRO A 562 28.79 4.64 17.60
C PRO A 562 28.36 4.04 18.95
N LYS A 563 27.22 4.48 19.49
CA LYS A 563 26.74 4.08 20.83
C LYS A 563 25.98 2.75 20.83
N ASP A 564 25.05 2.59 19.88
CA ASP A 564 24.03 1.54 19.99
C ASP A 564 24.19 0.44 18.92
N LYS A 565 25.23 0.53 18.07
CA LYS A 565 25.51 -0.37 16.94
C LYS A 565 24.31 -0.56 15.99
N GLN A 566 23.37 0.38 15.99
CA GLN A 566 22.22 0.42 15.09
C GLN A 566 22.64 0.97 13.73
N ILE A 567 21.78 0.82 12.73
CA ILE A 567 22.00 1.40 11.40
C ILE A 567 22.01 2.93 11.54
N HIS A 568 23.09 3.55 11.05
CA HIS A 568 23.15 4.98 10.88
C HIS A 568 22.52 5.34 9.52
N LYS A 569 21.33 5.95 9.57
CA LYS A 569 20.59 6.36 8.36
C LYS A 569 21.34 7.47 7.64
N THR A 570 21.45 7.32 6.32
CA THR A 570 21.83 8.40 5.40
C THR A 570 20.59 8.87 4.66
N TYR A 571 20.62 10.09 4.16
CA TYR A 571 19.47 10.75 3.56
C TYR A 571 19.84 11.35 2.21
N ILE A 572 18.84 11.59 1.37
CA ILE A 572 19.00 12.27 0.08
C ILE A 572 17.95 13.36 -0.04
N ASN A 573 18.35 14.51 -0.57
CA ASN A 573 17.44 15.56 -0.97
C ASN A 573 16.95 15.28 -2.40
N LEU A 574 15.66 15.02 -2.58
CA LEU A 574 15.11 14.65 -3.89
C LEU A 574 15.12 15.77 -4.94
N ASP A 575 15.29 17.03 -4.55
CA ASP A 575 15.37 18.17 -5.47
C ASP A 575 16.79 18.40 -6.00
N THR A 576 17.80 18.11 -5.17
CA THR A 576 19.21 18.41 -5.47
C THR A 576 20.07 17.17 -5.61
N ASN A 577 19.54 16.00 -5.29
CA ASN A 577 20.21 14.71 -5.24
C ASN A 577 21.44 14.67 -4.30
N SER A 578 21.57 15.64 -3.39
CA SER A 578 22.67 15.67 -2.42
C SER A 578 22.45 14.68 -1.29
N ILE A 579 23.50 13.94 -0.93
CA ILE A 579 23.51 13.01 0.20
C ILE A 579 23.79 13.79 1.49
N LEU A 580 23.03 13.43 2.54
CA LEU A 580 22.95 14.13 3.81
C LEU A 580 23.06 13.15 4.98
N GLU A 581 23.52 13.65 6.11
CA GLU A 581 23.48 12.97 7.41
C GLU A 581 22.69 13.82 8.41
N ARG A 582 21.94 13.15 9.29
CA ARG A 582 21.20 13.81 10.37
C ARG A 582 22.08 13.86 11.61
N THR A 583 22.34 15.06 12.13
CA THR A 583 23.10 15.25 13.39
C THR A 583 22.26 14.79 14.59
N LYS A 584 22.88 14.75 15.78
CA LYS A 584 22.18 14.41 17.03
C LYS A 584 21.09 15.43 17.37
N GLU A 585 21.28 16.66 16.96
CA GLU A 585 20.35 17.78 17.12
C GLU A 585 19.22 17.76 16.08
N GLY A 586 19.23 16.75 15.18
CA GLY A 586 18.20 16.56 14.16
C GLY A 586 18.40 17.39 12.89
N ILE A 587 19.55 18.07 12.76
CA ILE A 587 19.86 18.93 11.62
C ILE A 587 20.44 18.09 10.48
N PHE A 588 20.01 18.35 9.24
CA PHE A 588 20.59 17.69 8.06
C PHE A 588 21.81 18.46 7.55
N ILE A 589 22.95 17.77 7.44
CA ILE A 589 24.21 18.30 6.92
C ILE A 589 24.68 17.51 5.71
N LYS A 590 25.30 18.17 4.73
CA LYS A 590 25.85 17.51 3.55
C LYS A 590 27.00 16.59 3.94
N VAL A 591 27.01 15.39 3.35
CA VAL A 591 28.17 14.50 3.43
C VAL A 591 29.34 15.17 2.73
N LEU A 592 30.51 15.16 3.38
CA LEU A 592 31.74 15.67 2.80
C LEU A 592 32.40 14.59 1.92
N PRO A 593 33.15 14.99 0.87
CA PRO A 593 33.84 14.05 -0.02
C PRO A 593 34.70 13.02 0.73
N GLN A 594 34.44 11.73 0.53
CA GLN A 594 35.34 10.68 1.00
C GLN A 594 36.63 10.68 0.15
N GLY A 595 37.78 10.89 0.79
CA GLY A 595 39.09 10.93 0.12
C GLY A 595 39.89 12.23 0.31
N GLN A 596 39.37 13.23 1.02
CA GLN A 596 40.18 14.30 1.61
C GLN A 596 40.37 14.02 3.10
N GLY A 597 41.28 13.08 3.38
CA GLY A 597 41.84 12.92 4.72
C GLY A 597 42.89 14.00 4.96
N ASP A 598 42.67 14.75 6.04
CA ASP A 598 43.69 15.18 6.99
C ASP A 598 44.75 16.20 6.54
N ASP A 599 44.36 17.45 6.23
CA ASP A 599 45.32 18.57 6.36
C ASP A 599 44.75 19.96 6.78
N GLU A 600 43.43 20.15 6.93
CA GLU A 600 42.90 21.48 7.35
C GLU A 600 41.86 21.44 8.47
N ARG A 601 42.07 20.61 9.49
CA ARG A 601 41.33 20.71 10.76
C ARG A 601 42.25 20.86 11.97
N PHE A 602 43.20 21.78 11.86
CA PHE A 602 43.75 22.54 12.99
C PHE A 602 44.17 23.91 12.48
N ASP A 603 43.28 24.90 12.58
CA ASP A 603 43.58 26.28 13.00
C ASP A 603 42.41 27.23 12.67
N ARG A 604 41.52 27.40 13.65
CA ARG A 604 40.99 28.67 14.23
C ARG A 604 39.59 28.52 14.77
#